data_AF-A0A8T1DJ79-F1
#
_entry.id   AF-A0A8T1DJ79-F1
#
_cell.length_a   1.000
_cell.length_b   1.000
_cell.length_c   1.000
_cell.angle_alpha   90.00
_cell.angle_beta   90.00
_cell.angle_gamma   90.00
#
_symmetry.space_group_name_H-M   'P 1'
#
loop_
_entity.id
_entity.type
_entity.pdbx_description
1 polymer ?
#
loop_
_entity_poly.entity_id
_entity_poly.type
_entity_poly.pdbx_seq_one_letter_code
_entity_poly.pdbx_strand_id
1 'polypeptide(L)'
;MMLAAVARPRWDTASNSYFNGKLDIWSFIVQEPAVRSSARRPFGAIVTKEGRVTKETSRKMLIERLLPAIRERWPSAGGGVHLWVQQDNAPAHITATDAASVAGTSQQGLDVELCCQPPNSPDLNCLDLGLFAAIQAHQRLRSPRNIDELVDAVTAAYWELFPRRSMRHS
;
A
#
# COMPACT_ATOMS: atom_id res chain seq x y z
N MET A 1 -0.79 -6.94 -8.77
CA MET A 1 -0.69 -6.96 -7.29
C MET A 1 -0.59 -5.53 -6.78
N MET A 2 -1.05 -5.25 -5.55
CA MET A 2 -1.02 -3.92 -4.94
C MET A 2 -0.40 -4.00 -3.53
N LEU A 3 0.30 -2.96 -3.11
CA LEU A 3 0.64 -2.71 -1.71
C LEU A 3 -0.31 -1.64 -1.20
N ALA A 4 -1.15 -1.99 -0.23
CA ALA A 4 -2.01 -1.01 0.45
C ALA A 4 -1.49 -0.79 1.86
N ALA A 5 -1.48 0.45 2.31
CA ALA A 5 -1.04 0.82 3.63
C ALA A 5 -2.16 1.55 4.37
N VAL A 6 -2.55 1.00 5.52
CA VAL A 6 -3.52 1.59 6.43
C VAL A 6 -2.99 1.51 7.84
N ALA A 7 -3.49 2.38 8.69
CA ALA A 7 -3.20 2.43 10.10
C ALA A 7 -4.47 2.73 10.89
N ARG A 8 -4.40 2.65 12.22
CA ARG A 8 -5.55 2.88 13.07
C ARG A 8 -6.02 4.35 12.95
N PRO A 9 -7.30 4.62 12.62
CA PRO A 9 -7.83 5.97 12.62
C PRO A 9 -7.69 6.61 14.01
N ARG A 10 -7.30 7.88 14.06
CA ARG A 10 -7.04 8.58 15.32
C ARG A 10 -7.13 10.08 15.19
N TRP A 11 -7.36 10.75 16.31
CA TRP A 11 -7.26 12.21 16.38
C TRP A 11 -5.79 12.64 16.29
N ASP A 12 -5.51 13.61 15.42
CA ASP A 12 -4.22 14.28 15.35
C ASP A 12 -4.31 15.65 16.02
N THR A 13 -3.62 15.79 17.15
CA THR A 13 -3.59 17.05 17.91
C THR A 13 -2.80 18.14 17.20
N ALA A 14 -1.83 17.78 16.34
CA ALA A 14 -0.99 18.77 15.66
C ALA A 14 -1.75 19.47 14.52
N SER A 15 -2.49 18.71 13.70
CA SER A 15 -3.34 19.27 12.64
C SER A 15 -4.75 19.64 13.10
N ASN A 16 -5.11 19.34 14.37
CA ASN A 16 -6.46 19.50 14.91
C ASN A 16 -7.53 18.84 14.01
N SER A 17 -7.22 17.65 13.50
CA SER A 17 -8.05 16.95 12.53
C SER A 17 -8.08 15.44 12.79
N TYR A 18 -9.07 14.75 12.24
CA TYR A 18 -9.18 13.30 12.39
C TYR A 18 -8.45 12.59 11.25
N PHE A 19 -7.38 11.85 11.58
CA PHE A 19 -6.70 10.98 10.64
C PHE A 19 -7.54 9.73 10.39
N ASN A 20 -7.92 9.53 9.13
CA ASN A 20 -8.80 8.45 8.71
C ASN A 20 -8.12 7.08 8.62
N GLY A 21 -6.82 6.97 8.93
CA GLY A 21 -6.11 5.70 8.87
C GLY A 21 -5.57 5.32 7.49
N LYS A 22 -5.81 6.11 6.44
CA LYS A 22 -5.29 5.79 5.10
C LYS A 22 -3.94 6.46 4.87
N LEU A 23 -2.95 5.67 4.45
CA LEU A 23 -1.66 6.18 4.00
C LEU A 23 -1.67 6.29 2.48
N ASP A 24 -1.69 5.14 1.78
CA ASP A 24 -1.84 5.09 0.32
C ASP A 24 -2.05 3.64 -0.19
N ILE A 25 -2.14 3.51 -1.52
CA ILE A 25 -2.08 2.24 -2.24
C ILE A 25 -1.19 2.37 -3.49
N TRP A 26 -0.34 1.37 -3.74
CA TRP A 26 0.59 1.37 -4.88
C TRP A 26 0.53 0.07 -5.66
N SER A 27 0.54 0.18 -6.99
CA SER A 27 0.51 -0.98 -7.90
C SER A 27 1.90 -1.49 -8.25
N PHE A 28 2.09 -2.80 -8.19
CA PHE A 28 3.26 -3.44 -8.80
C PHE A 28 3.06 -3.54 -10.31
N ILE A 29 3.57 -2.55 -11.04
CA ILE A 29 3.51 -2.46 -12.50
C ILE A 29 4.89 -2.16 -13.08
N VAL A 30 5.08 -2.53 -14.34
CA VAL A 30 6.25 -2.18 -15.15
C VAL A 30 5.75 -1.52 -16.43
N GLN A 31 6.38 -0.42 -16.83
CA GLN A 31 6.13 0.23 -18.11
C GLN A 31 7.23 -0.14 -19.09
N GLU A 32 6.87 -0.74 -20.21
CA GLU A 32 7.84 -1.15 -21.23
C GLU A 32 7.31 -0.93 -22.65
N PRO A 33 8.18 -0.74 -23.65
CA PRO A 33 7.76 -0.58 -25.04
C PRO A 33 7.09 -1.84 -25.60
N ALA A 34 6.03 -1.66 -26.38
CA ALA A 34 5.34 -2.74 -27.07
C ALA A 34 6.26 -3.40 -28.10
N VAL A 35 6.55 -4.69 -27.89
CA VAL A 35 7.40 -5.50 -28.77
C VAL A 35 6.68 -5.91 -30.07
N ARG A 36 5.35 -5.98 -30.05
CA ARG A 36 4.52 -6.31 -31.23
C ARG A 36 3.52 -5.20 -31.47
N SER A 37 3.37 -4.80 -32.73
CA SER A 37 2.33 -3.88 -33.13
C SER A 37 0.96 -4.57 -33.12
N SER A 38 -0.06 -3.81 -32.73
CA SER A 38 -1.47 -4.18 -32.83
C SER A 38 -2.29 -2.93 -33.10
N ALA A 39 -3.55 -3.09 -33.52
CA ALA A 39 -4.43 -1.96 -33.83
C ALA A 39 -4.56 -0.92 -32.69
N ARG A 40 -4.35 -1.32 -31.43
CA ARG A 40 -4.44 -0.43 -30.26
C ARG A 40 -3.09 -0.06 -29.65
N ARG A 41 -1.99 -0.69 -30.10
CA ARG A 41 -0.65 -0.54 -29.50
C ARG A 41 0.38 -0.60 -30.63
N PRO A 42 0.80 0.54 -31.19
CA PRO A 42 1.86 0.55 -32.19
C PRO A 42 3.17 0.04 -31.57
N PHE A 43 4.07 -0.47 -32.41
CA PHE A 43 5.40 -0.90 -31.96
C PHE A 43 6.11 0.26 -31.25
N GLY A 44 6.73 -0.03 -30.12
CA GLY A 44 7.42 0.98 -29.32
C GLY A 44 6.53 1.82 -28.40
N ALA A 45 5.20 1.71 -28.49
CA ALA A 45 4.31 2.39 -27.53
C ALA A 45 4.55 1.87 -26.11
N ILE A 46 4.62 2.76 -25.11
CA ILE A 46 4.74 2.36 -23.71
C ILE A 46 3.45 1.64 -23.28
N VAL A 47 3.61 0.44 -22.74
CA VAL A 47 2.52 -0.40 -22.25
C VAL A 47 2.79 -0.76 -20.79
N THR A 48 1.77 -0.56 -19.96
CA THR A 48 1.80 -1.03 -18.57
C THR A 48 1.54 -2.53 -18.52
N LYS A 49 2.40 -3.25 -17.78
CA LYS A 49 2.30 -4.67 -17.49
C LYS A 49 2.35 -4.93 -16.00
N GLU A 50 1.89 -6.11 -15.60
CA GLU A 50 2.00 -6.56 -14.22
C GLU A 50 3.46 -6.73 -13.82
N GLY A 51 3.84 -6.10 -12.71
CA GLY A 51 5.15 -6.28 -12.10
C GLY A 51 5.19 -7.54 -11.23
N ARG A 52 6.35 -8.20 -11.21
CA ARG A 52 6.60 -9.29 -10.26
C ARG A 52 6.74 -8.74 -8.86
N VAL A 53 6.19 -9.45 -7.88
CA VAL A 53 6.42 -9.17 -6.46
C VAL A 53 7.55 -10.08 -5.98
N THR A 54 8.72 -9.49 -5.80
CA THR A 54 9.92 -10.10 -5.23
C THR A 54 10.33 -9.32 -3.98
N LYS A 55 11.20 -9.92 -3.14
CA LYS A 55 11.78 -9.24 -1.97
C LYS A 55 12.39 -7.88 -2.33
N GLU A 56 13.03 -7.78 -3.50
CA GLU A 56 13.62 -6.54 -4.00
C GLU A 56 12.56 -5.48 -4.33
N THR A 57 11.53 -5.84 -5.10
CA THR A 57 10.46 -4.89 -5.45
C THR A 57 9.63 -4.49 -4.24
N SER A 58 9.41 -5.39 -3.28
CA SER A 58 8.73 -5.09 -2.02
C SER A 58 9.56 -4.11 -1.20
N ARG A 59 10.87 -4.34 -1.09
CA ARG A 59 11.80 -3.41 -0.41
C ARG A 59 11.78 -2.03 -1.04
N LYS A 60 11.81 -1.98 -2.37
CA LYS A 60 11.74 -0.72 -3.11
C LYS A 60 10.44 0.03 -2.81
N MET A 61 9.30 -0.67 -2.83
CA MET A 61 8.01 -0.07 -2.45
C MET A 61 7.99 0.43 -1.00
N LEU A 62 8.55 -0.33 -0.06
CA LEU A 62 8.67 0.09 1.33
C LEU A 62 9.44 1.41 1.44
N ILE A 63 10.66 1.44 0.89
CA ILE A 63 11.58 2.58 1.05
C ILE A 63 11.12 3.81 0.26
N GLU A 64 10.72 3.63 -1.00
CA GLU A 64 10.44 4.74 -1.90
C GLU A 64 9.01 5.24 -1.82
N ARG A 65 8.08 4.46 -1.26
CA ARG A 65 6.65 4.79 -1.22
C ARG A 65 6.08 4.82 0.19
N LEU A 66 6.19 3.70 0.91
CA LEU A 66 5.55 3.59 2.23
C LEU A 66 6.17 4.53 3.28
N LEU A 67 7.50 4.53 3.43
CA LEU A 67 8.14 5.36 4.43
C LEU A 67 7.90 6.87 4.19
N PRO A 68 8.00 7.40 2.96
CA PRO A 68 7.59 8.79 2.67
C PRO A 68 6.11 9.06 3.01
N ALA A 69 5.20 8.15 2.67
CA ALA A 69 3.78 8.32 2.97
C ALA A 69 3.48 8.31 4.48
N ILE A 70 4.19 7.48 5.25
CA ILE A 70 4.14 7.53 6.72
C ILE A 70 4.63 8.90 7.18
N ARG A 71 5.79 9.36 6.70
CA ARG A 71 6.36 10.64 7.11
C ARG A 71 5.44 11.83 6.86
N GLU A 72 4.72 11.79 5.74
CA GLU A 72 3.81 12.84 5.29
C GLU A 72 2.45 12.81 6.01
N ARG A 73 1.85 11.61 6.17
CA ARG A 73 0.43 11.48 6.53
C ARG A 73 0.19 10.94 7.93
N TRP A 74 1.16 10.26 8.55
CA TRP A 74 0.97 9.71 9.87
C TRP A 74 1.01 10.80 10.95
N PRO A 75 0.00 10.88 11.84
CA PRO A 75 0.02 11.81 12.96
C PRO A 75 1.25 11.60 13.84
N SER A 76 1.95 12.69 14.15
CA SER A 76 3.19 12.66 14.94
C SER A 76 4.37 11.95 14.27
N ALA A 77 4.37 11.76 12.95
CA ALA A 77 5.56 11.32 12.24
C ALA A 77 6.74 12.28 12.48
N GLY A 78 7.88 11.76 12.95
CA GLY A 78 9.04 12.56 13.35
C GLY A 78 9.02 13.05 14.81
N GLY A 79 7.98 12.73 15.58
CA GLY A 79 7.92 13.01 17.02
C GLY A 79 8.64 11.99 17.91
N GLY A 80 9.50 11.13 17.34
CA GLY A 80 10.17 10.04 18.06
C GLY A 80 9.25 8.89 18.47
N VAL A 81 8.09 8.75 17.80
CA VAL A 81 7.16 7.64 18.05
C VAL A 81 7.64 6.41 17.30
N HIS A 82 7.77 5.30 18.02
CA HIS A 82 8.05 3.99 17.45
C HIS A 82 6.81 3.43 16.73
N LEU A 83 6.98 2.97 15.49
CA LEU A 83 5.91 2.47 14.62
C LEU A 83 6.13 1.02 14.21
N TRP A 84 5.11 0.18 14.42
CA TRP A 84 5.09 -1.17 13.88
C TRP A 84 4.38 -1.20 12.53
N VAL A 85 5.09 -1.66 11.51
CA VAL A 85 4.53 -1.93 10.18
C VAL A 85 4.35 -3.44 10.05
N GLN A 86 3.09 -3.88 10.08
CA GLN A 86 2.75 -5.27 9.90
C GLN A 86 2.69 -5.62 8.40
N GLN A 87 3.36 -6.68 7.99
CA GLN A 87 3.27 -7.31 6.68
C GLN A 87 2.72 -8.75 6.80
N ASP A 88 2.21 -9.31 5.71
CA ASP A 88 1.67 -10.68 5.68
C ASP A 88 2.78 -11.75 5.85
N ASN A 89 2.58 -13.01 5.41
CA ASN A 89 3.61 -14.06 5.41
C ASN A 89 3.97 -14.57 3.99
N ALA A 90 3.67 -13.82 2.92
CA ALA A 90 4.10 -14.08 1.55
C ALA A 90 5.64 -14.31 1.37
N PRO A 91 6.09 -15.20 0.47
CA PRO A 91 7.52 -15.48 0.27
C PRO A 91 8.44 -14.29 -0.07
N ALA A 92 7.86 -13.14 -0.45
CA ALA A 92 8.58 -11.91 -0.82
C ALA A 92 8.94 -11.01 0.38
N HIS A 93 8.98 -11.54 1.61
CA HIS A 93 9.17 -10.71 2.82
C HIS A 93 10.53 -10.05 2.99
N ILE A 94 10.46 -8.83 3.49
CA ILE A 94 11.60 -8.06 3.98
C ILE A 94 11.77 -8.42 5.45
N THR A 95 12.96 -8.84 5.82
CA THR A 95 13.27 -9.14 7.23
C THR A 95 13.26 -7.86 8.06
N ALA A 96 12.83 -7.93 9.32
CA ALA A 96 12.84 -6.77 10.23
C ALA A 96 14.22 -6.09 10.34
N THR A 97 15.28 -6.87 10.14
CA THR A 97 16.68 -6.43 10.17
C THR A 97 17.27 -6.12 8.79
N ASP A 98 16.45 -5.96 7.74
CA ASP A 98 16.93 -5.61 6.41
C ASP A 98 17.62 -4.23 6.42
N ALA A 99 18.93 -4.22 6.18
CA ALA A 99 19.77 -3.04 6.36
C ALA A 99 19.34 -1.83 5.51
N ALA A 100 18.87 -2.09 4.29
CA ALA A 100 18.38 -1.03 3.40
C ALA A 100 17.06 -0.43 3.91
N SER A 101 16.18 -1.25 4.47
CA SER A 101 14.95 -0.79 5.11
C SER A 101 15.23 0.05 6.36
N VAL A 102 16.15 -0.41 7.21
CA VAL A 102 16.62 0.36 8.39
C VAL A 102 17.23 1.69 7.96
N ALA A 103 18.09 1.69 6.95
CA ALA A 103 18.68 2.92 6.42
C ALA A 103 17.61 3.88 5.87
N GLY A 104 16.62 3.36 5.13
CA GLY A 104 15.50 4.15 4.61
C GLY A 104 14.65 4.79 5.73
N THR A 105 14.37 4.03 6.79
CA THR A 105 13.65 4.52 7.98
C THR A 105 14.39 5.68 8.63
N SER A 106 15.70 5.52 8.87
CA SER A 106 16.54 6.57 9.44
C SER A 106 16.62 7.82 8.55
N GLN A 107 16.71 7.66 7.23
CA GLN A 107 16.72 8.78 6.28
C GLN A 107 15.42 9.60 6.31
N GLN A 108 14.29 8.95 6.59
CA GLN A 108 13.00 9.62 6.74
C GLN A 108 12.81 10.23 8.15
N GLY A 109 13.76 10.04 9.07
CA GLY A 109 13.64 10.46 10.46
C GLY A 109 12.51 9.72 11.20
N LEU A 110 12.27 8.48 10.81
CA LEU A 110 11.25 7.61 11.40
C LEU A 110 11.92 6.57 12.32
N ASP A 111 11.15 6.04 13.25
CA ASP A 111 11.49 4.84 14.01
C ASP A 111 10.44 3.77 13.68
N VAL A 112 10.79 2.83 12.80
CA VAL A 112 9.88 1.85 12.21
C VAL A 112 10.47 0.45 12.34
N GLU A 113 9.68 -0.46 12.89
CA GLU A 113 9.96 -1.89 12.94
C GLU A 113 8.98 -2.65 12.03
N LEU A 114 9.51 -3.54 11.18
CA LEU A 114 8.67 -4.45 10.39
C LEU A 114 8.34 -5.69 11.22
N CYS A 115 7.06 -6.06 11.26
CA CYS A 115 6.59 -7.27 11.93
C CYS A 115 5.85 -8.16 10.94
N CYS A 116 6.14 -9.45 10.93
CA CYS A 116 5.37 -10.41 10.15
C CYS A 116 4.13 -10.85 10.93
N GLN A 117 3.06 -11.20 10.20
CA GLN A 117 1.86 -11.77 10.79
C GLN A 117 2.20 -13.10 11.51
N PRO A 118 1.53 -13.45 12.62
CA PRO A 118 1.66 -14.78 13.19
C PRO A 118 1.23 -15.86 12.18
N PRO A 119 1.90 -17.02 12.13
CA PRO A 119 1.51 -18.12 11.23
C PRO A 119 0.03 -18.51 11.42
N ASN A 120 -0.66 -18.87 10.33
CA ASN A 120 -2.06 -19.34 10.32
C ASN A 120 -3.08 -18.39 10.99
N SER A 121 -2.83 -17.08 10.97
CA SER A 121 -3.73 -16.11 11.61
C SER A 121 -4.41 -15.17 10.59
N PRO A 122 -5.15 -15.68 9.58
CA PRO A 122 -5.74 -14.86 8.52
C PRO A 122 -6.67 -13.77 9.08
N ASP A 123 -7.24 -14.01 10.27
CA ASP A 123 -8.10 -13.07 10.99
C ASP A 123 -7.39 -11.81 11.52
N LEU A 124 -6.05 -11.75 11.38
CA LEU A 124 -5.22 -10.64 11.84
C LEU A 124 -4.75 -9.70 10.72
N ASN A 125 -5.09 -9.97 9.45
CA ASN A 125 -4.78 -9.06 8.36
C ASN A 125 -5.99 -8.19 8.01
N CYS A 126 -6.02 -6.97 8.53
CA CYS A 126 -7.08 -6.00 8.24
C CYS A 126 -7.20 -5.66 6.73
N LEU A 127 -6.12 -5.83 5.95
CA LEU A 127 -6.13 -5.60 4.51
C LEU A 127 -6.95 -6.67 3.78
N ASP A 128 -6.70 -7.94 4.06
CA ASP A 128 -7.39 -9.06 3.41
C ASP A 128 -8.83 -9.19 3.87
N LEU A 129 -9.07 -9.06 5.18
CA LEU A 129 -10.40 -9.24 5.77
C LEU A 129 -11.43 -8.19 5.36
N GLY A 130 -10.98 -6.99 4.99
CA GLY A 130 -11.86 -5.85 4.78
C GLY A 130 -11.54 -5.04 3.55
N LEU A 131 -10.33 -4.49 3.49
CA LEU A 131 -9.98 -3.49 2.48
C LEU A 131 -9.99 -4.07 1.07
N PHE A 132 -9.24 -5.14 0.82
CA PHE A 132 -9.14 -5.71 -0.52
C PHE A 132 -10.46 -6.33 -0.99
N ALA A 133 -11.22 -6.96 -0.09
CA ALA A 133 -12.57 -7.43 -0.40
C ALA A 133 -13.49 -6.27 -0.85
N ALA A 134 -13.45 -5.14 -0.14
CA ALA A 134 -14.24 -3.96 -0.49
C ALA A 134 -13.76 -3.30 -1.80
N ILE A 135 -12.45 -3.19 -2.01
CA ILE A 135 -11.87 -2.67 -3.27
C ILE A 135 -12.28 -3.54 -4.45
N GLN A 136 -12.21 -4.87 -4.32
CA GLN A 136 -12.63 -5.80 -5.38
C GLN A 136 -14.12 -5.65 -5.71
N ALA A 137 -14.98 -5.52 -4.69
CA ALA A 137 -16.41 -5.28 -4.91
C ALA A 137 -16.64 -3.96 -5.67
N HIS A 138 -15.92 -2.91 -5.31
CA HIS A 138 -16.02 -1.59 -5.96
C HIS A 138 -15.47 -1.58 -7.39
N GLN A 139 -14.33 -2.25 -7.61
CA GLN A 139 -13.70 -2.37 -8.93
C GLN A 139 -14.60 -3.08 -9.96
N ARG A 140 -15.39 -4.08 -9.53
CA ARG A 140 -16.37 -4.77 -10.40
C ARG A 140 -17.41 -3.82 -10.99
N LEU A 141 -17.74 -2.73 -10.31
CA LEU A 141 -18.70 -1.72 -10.81
C LEU A 141 -18.12 -0.88 -11.94
N ARG A 142 -16.79 -0.77 -12.06
CA ARG A 142 -16.12 0.10 -13.05
C ARG A 142 -15.69 -0.60 -14.34
N SER A 143 -15.68 -1.94 -14.36
CA SER A 143 -15.37 -2.76 -15.55
C SER A 143 -14.11 -2.31 -16.33
N PRO A 144 -12.94 -2.21 -15.67
CA PRO A 144 -11.70 -1.77 -16.32
C PRO A 144 -11.29 -2.72 -17.45
N ARG A 145 -10.82 -2.15 -18.56
CA ARG A 145 -10.49 -2.88 -19.80
C ARG A 145 -9.00 -3.07 -20.04
N ASN A 146 -8.16 -2.44 -19.22
CA ASN A 146 -6.71 -2.56 -19.26
C ASN A 146 -6.12 -2.33 -17.86
N ILE A 147 -4.79 -2.52 -17.72
CA ILE A 147 -4.10 -2.42 -16.43
C ILE A 147 -4.14 -0.99 -15.88
N ASP A 148 -4.02 0.04 -16.73
CA ASP A 148 -4.06 1.43 -16.29
C ASP A 148 -5.43 1.78 -15.70
N GLU A 149 -6.52 1.44 -16.41
CA GLU A 149 -7.89 1.60 -15.92
C GLU A 149 -8.14 0.79 -14.63
N LEU A 150 -7.51 -0.39 -14.49
CA LEU A 150 -7.60 -1.20 -13.29
C LEU A 150 -6.88 -0.53 -12.10
N VAL A 151 -5.69 0.02 -12.33
CA VAL A 151 -4.92 0.77 -11.32
C VAL A 151 -5.69 2.00 -10.87
N ASP A 152 -6.28 2.75 -11.80
CA ASP A 152 -7.09 3.92 -11.50
C ASP A 152 -8.36 3.55 -10.72
N ALA A 153 -9.06 2.49 -11.14
CA ALA A 153 -10.26 2.02 -10.45
C ALA A 153 -9.97 1.55 -9.02
N VAL A 154 -8.84 0.86 -8.80
CA VAL A 154 -8.41 0.38 -7.48
C VAL A 154 -7.96 1.55 -6.60
N THR A 155 -7.20 2.50 -7.14
CA THR A 155 -6.75 3.69 -6.42
C THR A 155 -7.95 4.56 -6.01
N ALA A 156 -8.89 4.79 -6.92
CA ALA A 156 -10.12 5.51 -6.62
C ALA A 156 -10.94 4.79 -5.53
N ALA A 157 -11.13 3.47 -5.66
CA ALA A 157 -11.83 2.68 -4.66
C ALA A 157 -11.17 2.79 -3.27
N TYR A 158 -9.84 2.71 -3.20
CA TYR A 158 -9.11 2.85 -1.94
C TYR A 158 -9.42 4.19 -1.27
N TRP A 159 -9.46 5.30 -2.01
CA TRP A 159 -9.76 6.63 -1.46
C TRP A 159 -11.23 6.85 -1.14
N GLU A 160 -12.15 6.30 -1.93
CA GLU A 160 -13.60 6.41 -1.76
C GLU A 160 -14.14 5.57 -0.59
N LEU A 161 -13.54 4.42 -0.30
CA LEU A 161 -13.99 3.53 0.78
C LEU A 161 -13.73 4.15 2.15
N PHE A 162 -14.73 4.72 2.81
CA PHE A 162 -14.56 5.22 4.17
C PHE A 162 -14.08 4.10 5.12
N PRO A 163 -13.22 4.40 6.10
CA PRO A 163 -13.01 3.49 7.22
C PRO A 163 -14.38 3.28 7.85
N ARG A 164 -14.88 2.04 7.89
CA ARG A 164 -16.14 1.74 8.57
C ARG A 164 -16.07 2.38 9.95
N ARG A 165 -16.97 3.32 10.23
CA ARG A 165 -17.20 3.80 11.60
C ARG A 165 -17.34 2.55 12.45
N SER A 166 -16.41 2.32 13.37
CA SER A 166 -16.64 1.40 14.47
C SER A 166 -17.92 1.90 15.14
N MET A 167 -19.04 1.21 14.94
CA MET A 167 -20.20 1.38 15.79
C MET A 167 -19.76 0.90 17.18
N ARG A 168 -19.31 1.83 18.01
CA ARG A 168 -19.26 1.66 19.45
C ARG A 168 -19.86 2.91 20.06
N HIS A 169 -21.18 2.90 20.19
CA HIS A 169 -21.91 3.61 21.23
C HIS A 169 -23.00 2.64 21.71
N SER A 170 -22.69 1.95 22.80
CA SER A 170 -23.62 1.31 23.73
C SER A 170 -22.86 1.09 25.02
#